data_AF-A0A9D7GN72-F1
#
_entry.id   AF-A0A9D7GN72-F1
#
_cell.length_a   1.000
_cell.length_b   1.000
_cell.length_c   1.000
_cell.angle_alpha   90.00
_cell.angle_beta   90.00
_cell.angle_gamma   90.00
#
_symmetry.space_group_name_H-M   'P 1'
#
loop_
_entity.id
_entity.type
_entity.pdbx_description
1 polymer ?
#
loop_
_entity_poly.entity_id
_entity_poly.type
_entity_poly.pdbx_seq_one_letter_code
_entity_poly.pdbx_strand_id
1 'polypeptide(L)' 'MLIIDTRDSESLDKALKKYKKKFEKAGILKQLKSRQAFTKPSVRRRGEILKAVYRDEVTRQMEAQ' A
#
# COMPACT_ATOMS: atom_id res chain seq x y z
N MET A 1 9.39 -13.87 -1.73
CA MET A 1 10.61 -13.47 -2.47
C MET A 1 10.18 -12.90 -3.81
N LEU A 2 10.63 -11.69 -4.17
CA LEU A 2 10.24 -11.05 -5.43
C LEU A 2 11.23 -11.44 -6.52
N ILE A 3 10.80 -12.33 -7.42
CA ILE A 3 11.60 -12.80 -8.55
C ILE A 3 11.15 -12.08 -9.82
N ILE A 4 12.12 -11.68 -10.64
CA ILE A 4 11.91 -11.00 -11.92
C ILE A 4 12.82 -11.62 -12.95
N ASP A 5 12.21 -12.03 -14.05
CA ASP A 5 12.92 -12.55 -15.20
C ASP A 5 13.55 -11.38 -15.96
N THR A 6 14.88 -11.40 -16.03
CA THR A 6 15.69 -10.41 -16.76
C THR A 6 15.66 -10.65 -18.27
N ARG A 7 15.28 -11.86 -18.71
CA ARG A 7 15.16 -12.25 -20.12
C ARG A 7 14.02 -11.55 -20.86
N ASP A 8 12.96 -11.17 -20.13
CA ASP A 8 11.80 -10.45 -20.69
C ASP A 8 12.02 -8.93 -20.77
N SER A 9 13.06 -8.42 -20.12
CA SER A 9 13.36 -6.98 -20.07
C SER A 9 14.61 -6.70 -20.89
N GLU A 10 14.40 -6.20 -22.10
CA GLU A 10 15.45 -5.82 -23.06
C GLU A 10 16.54 -4.88 -22.48
N SER A 11 16.23 -4.15 -21.40
CA SER A 11 17.15 -3.26 -20.69
C SER A 11 17.02 -3.42 -19.17
N LEU A 12 18.16 -3.29 -18.47
CA LEU A 12 18.26 -3.32 -17.01
C LEU A 12 17.32 -2.32 -16.33
N ASP A 13 17.13 -1.14 -16.91
CA ASP A 13 16.25 -0.10 -16.37
C ASP A 13 14.78 -0.51 -16.39
N LYS A 14 14.35 -1.22 -17.45
CA LYS A 14 12.99 -1.78 -17.53
C LYS A 14 12.78 -2.85 -16.46
N ALA A 15 13.79 -3.70 -16.21
CA ALA A 15 13.77 -4.71 -15.16
C ALA A 15 13.64 -4.07 -13.77
N LEU A 16 14.43 -3.04 -13.49
CA LEU A 16 14.42 -2.30 -12.22
C LEU A 16 13.07 -1.61 -11.98
N LYS A 17 12.47 -1.01 -13.02
CA LYS A 17 11.13 -0.41 -12.92
C LYS A 17 10.06 -1.46 -12.61
N LYS A 18 10.12 -2.64 -13.25
CA LYS A 18 9.23 -3.78 -12.94
C LYS A 18 9.42 -4.25 -11.49
N TYR A 19 10.66 -4.25 -10.99
CA TYR A 19 10.97 -4.56 -9.59
C TYR A 19 10.37 -3.57 -8.61
N LYS A 20 10.63 -2.29 -8.81
CA LYS A 20 10.08 -1.24 -7.94
C LYS A 20 8.56 -1.32 -7.88
N LYS A 21 7.89 -1.50 -9.02
CA LYS A 21 6.43 -1.69 -9.07
C LYS A 21 5.95 -2.95 -8.35
N LYS A 22 6.64 -4.09 -8.52
CA LYS A 22 6.32 -5.33 -7.77
C LYS A 22 6.54 -5.17 -6.26
N PHE A 23 7.60 -4.46 -5.87
CA PHE A 23 7.95 -4.19 -4.46
C PHE A 23 6.93 -3.28 -3.79
N GLU A 24 6.50 -2.22 -4.47
CA GLU A 24 5.43 -1.33 -4.00
C GLU A 24 4.10 -2.07 -3.91
N LYS A 25 3.74 -2.87 -4.93
CA LYS A 25 2.51 -3.67 -4.94
C LYS A 25 2.50 -4.71 -3.82
N ALA A 26 3.64 -5.30 -3.50
CA ALA A 26 3.78 -6.23 -2.37
C ALA A 26 3.63 -5.52 -1.01
N GLY A 27 3.77 -4.18 -0.95
CA GLY A 27 3.54 -3.40 0.25
C GLY A 27 4.51 -3.71 1.39
N ILE A 28 5.69 -4.26 1.08
CA ILE A 28 6.67 -4.77 2.06
C ILE A 28 7.10 -3.67 3.03
N LEU A 29 7.37 -2.45 2.54
CA LEU A 29 7.71 -1.30 3.38
C LEU A 29 6.60 -0.95 4.36
N LYS A 30 5.34 -0.99 3.92
CA LYS A 30 4.19 -0.68 4.78
C LYS A 30 4.02 -1.73 5.88
N GLN A 31 4.19 -3.00 5.53
CA GLN A 31 4.16 -4.10 6.50
C GLN A 31 5.30 -3.99 7.52
N LEU A 32 6.52 -3.72 7.05
CA LEU A 32 7.69 -3.54 7.91
C LEU A 32 7.47 -2.40 8.91
N LYS A 33 7.03 -1.23 8.45
CA LYS A 33 6.69 -0.09 9.33
C LYS A 33 5.58 -0.45 10.32
N SER A 34 4.53 -1.15 9.88
CA SER A 34 3.42 -1.54 10.76
C SER A 34 3.80 -2.56 11.84
N ARG A 35 4.83 -3.38 11.59
CA ARG A 35 5.30 -4.42 12.50
C ARG A 35 6.43 -3.95 13.42
N GLN A 36 6.99 -2.76 13.17
CA GLN A 36 8.08 -2.21 13.97
C GLN A 36 7.67 -1.97 15.43
N ALA A 37 6.39 -1.69 15.69
CA ALA A 37 5.85 -1.47 17.03
C ALA A 37 4.55 -2.24 17.25
N PHE A 38 4.33 -2.69 18.49
CA PHE A 38 3.06 -3.30 18.87
C PHE A 38 1.96 -2.22 18.95
N THR A 39 0.90 -2.41 18.18
CA THR A 39 -0.29 -1.54 18.22
C THR A 39 -1.43 -2.30 18.88
N LYS A 40 -1.98 -1.76 19.98
CA LYS A 40 -3.13 -2.36 20.67
C LYS A 40 -4.32 -2.51 19.70
N PRO A 41 -5.10 -3.61 19.77
CA PRO A 41 -6.24 -3.83 18.88
C PRO A 41 -7.28 -2.70 18.91
N SER A 42 -7.51 -2.10 20.08
CA SER A 42 -8.42 -0.96 20.26
C SER A 42 -7.98 0.27 19.47
N VAL A 43 -6.68 0.58 19.48
CA VAL A 43 -6.10 1.71 18.75
C VAL A 43 -6.22 1.49 17.25
N ARG A 44 -5.96 0.27 16.78
CA ARG A 44 -6.13 -0.11 15.37
C ARG A 44 -7.59 0.05 14.92
N ARG A 45 -8.54 -0.49 15.68
CA ARG A 45 -9.97 -0.39 15.38
C ARG A 45 -10.46 1.06 15.32
N ARG A 46 -9.97 1.92 16.23
CA ARG A 46 -10.28 3.35 16.20
C ARG A 46 -9.82 4.01 14.91
N GLY A 47 -8.60 3.72 14.45
CA GLY A 47 -8.08 4.24 13.19
C GLY A 47 -8.88 3.78 11.96
N GLU A 48 -9.38 2.54 11.98
CA GLU A 48 -10.23 1.99 10.91
C GLU A 48 -11.57 2.73 10.81
N ILE A 49 -12.23 3.00 11.95
CA ILE A 49 -13.51 3.72 12.01
C ILE A 49 -13.35 5.16 11.53
N LEU A 50 -12.36 5.90 12.04
CA LEU A 50 -12.14 7.29 11.64
C LEU A 50 -11.87 7.41 10.13
N LYS A 51 -11.11 6.46 9.57
CA LYS A 51 -10.84 6.43 8.12
C LYS A 51 -12.09 6.08 7.30
N ALA A 52 -13.04 5.33 7.86
CA ALA A 52 -14.30 5.02 7.19
C ALA A 52 -15.22 6.24 7.15
N VAL A 53 -15.38 6.93 8.29
CA VAL A 53 -16.16 8.18 8.40
C VAL A 53 -15.64 9.21 7.41
N TYR A 54 -14.33 9.46 7.39
CA TYR A 54 -13.71 10.40 6.46
C TYR A 54 -13.99 10.05 4.98
N ARG A 55 -13.95 8.76 4.62
CA ARG A 55 -14.24 8.35 3.24
C ARG A 55 -15.71 8.58 2.88
N ASP A 56 -16.62 8.22 3.79
CA ASP A 56 -18.06 8.41 3.61
C ASP A 56 -18.42 9.89 3.41
N GLU A 57 -17.87 10.78 4.25
CA GLU A 57 -18.01 12.24 4.12
C GLU A 57 -17.55 12.74 2.74
N VAL A 58 -16.36 12.31 2.30
CA VAL A 58 -15.82 12.70 0.99
C VAL A 58 -16.71 12.21 -0.15
N THR A 59 -17.19 10.96 -0.12
CA THR A 59 -18.11 10.44 -1.15
C THR A 59 -19.41 11.23 -1.21
N ARG A 60 -20.03 11.55 -0.06
CA ARG A 60 -21.29 12.31 -0.02
C ARG A 60 -21.11 13.74 -0.54
N GLN A 61 -19.97 14.37 -0.27
CA GLN A 61 -19.65 15.70 -0.81
C GLN A 61 -19.50 15.67 -2.34
N MET A 62 -18.91 14.61 -2.88
CA MET A 62 -18.77 14.42 -4.34
C MET A 62 -20.11 14.13 -5.02
N GLU A 63 -21.02 13.40 -4.36
CA GLU A 63 -22.36 13.07 -4.89
C GLU A 63 -23.34 14.26 -4.83
N ALA A 64 -23.08 15.23 -3.96
CA ALA A 64 -23.91 16.43 -3.80
C ALA A 64 -23.54 17.57 -4.79
N GLN A 65 -22.47 17.40 -5.58
CA GLN A 65 -22.04 18.32 -6.65
C GLN A 65 -22.53 17.83 -8.01
#